data_AF-A0A3B0U5G4-F1
#
_entry.id   AF-A0A3B0U5G4-F1
#
_cell.length_a   1.000
_cell.length_b   1.000
_cell.length_c   1.000
_cell.angle_alpha   90.00
_cell.angle_beta   90.00
_cell.angle_gamma   90.00
#
_symmetry.space_group_name_H-M   'P 1'
#
loop_
_entity.id
_entity.type
_entity.pdbx_description
1 polymer ?
#
loop_
_entity_poly.entity_id
_entity_poly.type
_entity_poly.pdbx_seq_one_letter_code
_entity_poly.pdbx_strand_id
1 'polypeptide(L)'
;TAAEEATYLANMCRKVYLIHRRDQLRASKAMQNKVLNTANIEVLWNHEVKEIVGVEQGFTKALDGAVLVNNKTGEEKKIDIEGFFLAIGHKPNTDLFFGKLDMDETGYLITKPDSTATNIPGIFAAGDVQDKHYRQAITAAGTGAMAAIEAERFLG
;
A
#
# COMPACT_ATOMS: atom_id res chain seq x y z
N THR A 1 -6.90 -0.41 1.71
CA THR A 1 -6.05 -0.01 0.58
C THR A 1 -6.70 -0.18 -0.77
N ALA A 2 -6.68 -1.34 -1.45
CA ALA A 2 -7.10 -1.42 -2.87
C ALA A 2 -8.53 -0.89 -3.18
N ALA A 3 -9.51 -1.16 -2.31
CA ALA A 3 -10.87 -0.63 -2.46
C ALA A 3 -10.96 0.90 -2.28
N GLU A 4 -10.19 1.46 -1.34
CA GLU A 4 -10.14 2.90 -1.08
C GLU A 4 -9.46 3.62 -2.25
N GLU A 5 -8.29 3.12 -2.69
CA GLU A 5 -7.53 3.64 -3.84
C GLU A 5 -8.37 3.61 -5.12
N ALA A 6 -9.02 2.49 -5.43
CA ALA A 6 -9.87 2.39 -6.62
C ALA A 6 -11.01 3.41 -6.60
N THR A 7 -11.63 3.61 -5.43
CA THR A 7 -12.70 4.60 -5.26
C THR A 7 -12.18 6.04 -5.37
N TYR A 8 -10.97 6.30 -4.86
CA TYR A 8 -10.32 7.60 -4.98
C TYR A 8 -9.99 7.92 -6.44
N LEU A 9 -9.34 6.99 -7.14
CA LEU A 9 -9.00 7.09 -8.56
C LEU A 9 -10.24 7.24 -9.45
N ALA A 10 -11.37 6.63 -9.09
CA ALA A 10 -12.62 6.76 -9.84
C ALA A 10 -13.14 8.20 -9.94
N ASN A 11 -12.73 9.11 -9.05
CA ASN A 11 -13.08 10.52 -9.15
C ASN A 11 -12.22 11.30 -10.16
N MET A 12 -11.10 10.73 -10.62
CA MET A 12 -10.12 11.38 -11.51
C MET A 12 -10.01 10.70 -12.87
N CYS A 13 -10.28 9.40 -12.93
CA CYS A 13 -10.09 8.57 -14.13
C CYS A 13 -11.42 8.27 -14.82
N ARG A 14 -11.41 8.22 -16.16
CA ARG A 14 -12.57 7.78 -16.97
C ARG A 14 -12.99 6.35 -16.66
N LYS A 15 -12.02 5.47 -16.36
CA LYS A 15 -12.23 4.06 -16.02
C LYS A 15 -11.13 3.59 -15.07
N VAL A 16 -11.51 2.75 -14.10
CA VAL A 16 -10.58 2.13 -13.15
C VAL A 16 -10.79 0.62 -13.20
N TYR A 17 -9.72 -0.13 -13.42
CA TYR A 17 -9.72 -1.59 -13.28
C TYR A 17 -9.22 -1.95 -11.88
N LEU A 18 -10.07 -2.55 -11.06
CA LEU A 18 -9.64 -3.16 -9.79
C LEU A 18 -9.28 -4.62 -10.04
N ILE A 19 -7.99 -4.88 -10.23
CA ILE A 19 -7.46 -6.23 -10.50
C ILE A 19 -7.30 -6.96 -9.18
N HIS A 20 -8.00 -8.09 -9.03
CA HIS A 20 -7.95 -8.88 -7.80
C HIS A 20 -7.71 -10.36 -8.08
N ARG A 21 -6.70 -10.93 -7.42
CA ARG A 21 -6.29 -12.33 -7.58
C ARG A 21 -7.26 -13.37 -7.00
N ARG A 22 -8.33 -12.94 -6.32
CA ARG A 22 -9.35 -13.84 -5.74
C ARG A 22 -10.71 -13.46 -6.30
N ASP A 23 -11.73 -14.20 -5.89
CA ASP A 23 -13.15 -13.98 -6.18
C ASP A 23 -13.86 -13.11 -5.13
N GLN A 24 -13.15 -12.66 -4.09
CA GLN A 24 -13.70 -11.82 -3.01
C GLN A 24 -12.68 -10.82 -2.48
N LEU A 25 -13.16 -9.61 -2.14
CA LEU A 25 -12.34 -8.58 -1.48
C LEU A 25 -12.27 -8.81 0.04
N ARG A 26 -11.12 -8.47 0.64
CA ARG A 26 -10.95 -8.41 2.11
C ARG A 26 -11.47 -7.11 2.75
N ALA A 27 -11.94 -6.16 1.93
CA ALA A 27 -12.44 -4.87 2.41
C ALA A 27 -13.73 -5.04 3.22
N SER A 28 -14.10 -4.04 4.03
CA SER A 28 -15.39 -4.02 4.73
C SER A 28 -16.55 -4.12 3.74
N LYS A 29 -17.70 -4.68 4.17
CA LYS A 29 -18.89 -4.81 3.30
C LYS A 29 -19.33 -3.45 2.70
N ALA A 30 -19.27 -2.39 3.49
CA ALA A 30 -19.56 -1.03 3.03
C ALA A 30 -18.63 -0.61 1.88
N MET A 31 -17.33 -0.88 1.99
CA MET A 31 -16.37 -0.57 0.94
C MET A 31 -16.53 -1.46 -0.30
N GLN A 32 -16.83 -2.74 -0.12
CA GLN A 32 -17.15 -3.62 -1.25
C GLN A 32 -18.36 -3.08 -2.03
N ASN A 33 -19.44 -2.71 -1.33
CA ASN A 33 -20.63 -2.12 -1.95
C ASN A 33 -20.29 -0.81 -2.67
N LYS A 34 -19.46 0.05 -2.07
CA LYS A 34 -19.04 1.31 -2.69
C LYS A 34 -18.31 1.06 -4.02
N VAL A 35 -17.33 0.15 -4.02
CA VAL A 35 -16.59 -0.23 -5.23
C VAL A 35 -17.54 -0.79 -6.30
N LEU A 36 -18.38 -1.77 -5.93
CA LEU A 36 -19.27 -2.46 -6.87
C LEU A 36 -20.36 -1.56 -7.46
N ASN A 37 -20.76 -0.51 -6.73
CA ASN A 37 -21.77 0.46 -7.18
C ASN A 37 -21.16 1.70 -7.86
N THR A 38 -19.83 1.80 -7.99
CA THR A 38 -19.17 2.94 -8.65
C THR A 38 -19.06 2.65 -10.15
N ALA A 39 -19.78 3.41 -10.98
CA ALA A 39 -20.06 3.08 -12.38
C ALA A 39 -18.82 2.91 -13.28
N ASN A 40 -17.74 3.63 -13.00
CA ASN A 40 -16.49 3.57 -13.78
C ASN A 40 -15.44 2.63 -13.18
N ILE A 41 -15.77 1.84 -12.16
CA ILE A 41 -14.91 0.77 -11.65
C ILE A 41 -15.33 -0.58 -12.24
N GLU A 42 -14.39 -1.27 -12.88
CA GLU A 42 -14.55 -2.66 -13.31
C GLU A 42 -13.66 -3.55 -12.43
N VAL A 43 -14.26 -4.48 -11.69
CA VAL A 43 -13.51 -5.44 -10.87
C VAL A 43 -13.16 -6.67 -11.71
N LEU A 44 -11.87 -6.93 -11.86
CA LEU A 44 -11.33 -8.11 -12.56
C LEU A 44 -10.94 -9.16 -11.53
N TRP A 45 -11.88 -10.04 -11.20
CA TRP A 45 -11.70 -11.14 -10.25
C TRP A 45 -10.86 -12.27 -10.80
N ASN A 46 -10.13 -12.96 -9.93
CA ASN A 46 -9.22 -14.06 -10.28
C ASN A 46 -8.14 -13.67 -11.30
N HIS A 47 -7.81 -12.37 -11.43
CA HIS A 47 -6.77 -11.91 -12.34
C HIS A 47 -5.50 -11.51 -11.58
N GLU A 48 -4.35 -11.84 -12.16
CA GLU A 48 -3.03 -11.37 -11.74
C GLU A 48 -2.38 -10.62 -12.90
N VAL A 49 -1.53 -9.64 -12.58
CA VAL A 49 -0.76 -8.91 -13.59
C VAL A 49 0.44 -9.77 -13.97
N LYS A 50 0.49 -10.16 -15.25
CA LYS A 50 1.60 -10.91 -15.84
C LYS A 50 2.70 -9.97 -16.34
N GLU A 51 2.29 -8.91 -17.04
CA GLU A 51 3.21 -7.96 -17.66
C GLU A 51 2.62 -6.55 -17.68
N ILE A 52 3.48 -5.55 -17.49
CA ILE A 52 3.16 -4.14 -17.72
C ILE A 52 3.81 -3.74 -19.04
N VAL A 53 3.00 -3.28 -19.99
CA VAL A 53 3.46 -2.95 -21.34
C VAL A 53 3.44 -1.44 -21.58
N GLY A 54 4.37 -0.96 -22.39
CA GLY A 54 4.50 0.45 -22.68
C GLY A 54 4.99 0.70 -24.09
N VAL A 55 4.72 1.92 -24.58
CA VAL A 55 5.19 2.41 -25.87
C VAL A 55 6.38 3.33 -25.67
N GLU A 56 7.33 3.27 -26.61
CA GLU A 56 8.47 4.17 -26.64
C GLU A 56 8.08 5.46 -27.37
N GLN A 57 8.19 6.58 -26.68
CA GLN A 57 7.96 7.92 -27.22
C GLN A 57 9.24 8.73 -27.03
N GLY A 58 10.06 8.81 -28.09
CA GLY A 58 11.36 9.46 -28.04
C GLY A 58 12.31 8.77 -27.06
N PHE A 59 12.77 9.50 -26.04
CA PHE A 59 13.64 8.96 -24.97
C PHE A 59 12.87 8.47 -23.73
N THR A 60 11.54 8.43 -23.79
CA THR A 60 10.69 8.05 -22.66
C THR A 60 9.86 6.81 -22.98
N LYS A 61 9.65 5.94 -21.98
CA LYS A 61 8.69 4.84 -22.05
C LYS A 61 7.42 5.25 -21.31
N ALA A 62 6.29 5.21 -22.00
CA ALA A 62 4.98 5.49 -21.43
C ALA A 62 4.21 4.18 -21.22
N LEU A 63 3.55 4.04 -20.07
CA LEU A 63 2.62 2.94 -19.82
C LEU A 63 1.47 3.00 -20.83
N ASP A 64 1.20 1.87 -21.49
CA ASP A 64 0.15 1.75 -22.51
C ASP A 64 -0.83 0.60 -22.18
N GLY A 65 -0.44 -0.33 -21.31
CA GLY A 65 -1.34 -1.41 -20.91
C GLY A 65 -0.77 -2.37 -19.88
N ALA A 66 -1.56 -3.39 -19.59
CA ALA A 66 -1.15 -4.55 -18.81
C ALA A 66 -1.69 -5.84 -19.42
N VAL A 67 -0.88 -6.89 -19.39
CA VAL A 67 -1.33 -8.26 -19.69
C VAL A 67 -1.67 -8.93 -18.36
N LEU A 68 -2.91 -9.40 -18.26
CA LEU A 68 -3.43 -10.08 -17.09
C LEU A 68 -3.57 -11.56 -17.40
N VAL A 69 -3.41 -12.40 -16.38
CA VAL A 69 -3.72 -13.83 -16.44
C VAL A 69 -4.82 -14.15 -15.46
N ASN A 70 -5.85 -14.86 -15.91
CA ASN A 70 -6.85 -15.42 -15.01
C ASN A 70 -6.27 -16.66 -14.33
N ASN A 71 -6.08 -16.63 -13.02
CA ASN A 71 -5.45 -17.71 -12.26
C ASN A 71 -6.33 -18.96 -12.07
N LYS A 72 -7.58 -18.94 -12.55
CA LYS A 72 -8.46 -20.11 -12.61
C LYS A 72 -8.47 -20.77 -13.98
N THR A 73 -8.45 -19.98 -15.06
CA THR A 73 -8.59 -20.49 -16.44
C THR A 73 -7.27 -20.53 -17.21
N GLY A 74 -6.26 -19.77 -16.78
CA GLY A 74 -5.01 -19.58 -17.50
C GLY A 74 -5.11 -18.60 -18.68
N GLU A 75 -6.30 -18.04 -18.94
CA GLU A 75 -6.52 -17.13 -20.07
C GLU A 75 -5.83 -15.78 -19.85
N GLU A 76 -5.24 -15.26 -20.93
CA GLU A 76 -4.60 -13.95 -20.92
C GLU A 76 -5.54 -12.88 -21.49
N LYS A 77 -5.51 -11.71 -20.85
CA LYS A 77 -6.30 -10.53 -21.26
C LYS A 77 -5.39 -9.31 -21.24
N LYS A 78 -5.24 -8.64 -22.38
CA LYS A 78 -4.64 -7.31 -22.44
C LYS A 78 -5.70 -6.26 -22.07
N ILE A 79 -5.32 -5.31 -21.22
CA ILE A 79 -6.09 -4.09 -20.96
C ILE A 79 -5.24 -2.86 -21.27
N ASP A 80 -5.86 -1.85 -21.89
CA ASP A 80 -5.21 -0.57 -22.15
C ASP A 80 -5.39 0.35 -20.93
N ILE A 81 -4.27 0.79 -20.37
CA ILE A 81 -4.21 1.64 -19.17
C ILE A 81 -3.05 2.62 -19.30
N GLU A 82 -3.23 3.82 -18.79
CA GLU A 82 -2.22 4.90 -18.77
C GLU A 82 -1.61 5.09 -17.37
N GLY A 83 -2.18 4.44 -16.35
CA GLY A 83 -1.74 4.51 -14.97
C GLY A 83 -1.87 3.15 -14.27
N PHE A 84 -0.88 2.80 -13.45
CA PHE A 84 -0.85 1.58 -12.67
C PHE A 84 -0.49 1.87 -11.21
N PHE A 85 -1.37 1.49 -10.28
CA PHE A 85 -1.20 1.73 -8.84
C PHE A 85 -1.21 0.39 -8.10
N LEU A 86 -0.11 0.10 -7.40
CA LEU A 86 0.06 -1.17 -6.69
C LEU A 86 -0.43 -1.04 -5.23
N ALA A 87 -1.55 -1.69 -4.91
CA ALA A 87 -2.18 -1.63 -3.59
C ALA A 87 -2.21 -3.00 -2.87
N ILE A 88 -1.06 -3.67 -2.77
CA ILE A 88 -0.94 -5.05 -2.22
C ILE A 88 -0.63 -5.12 -0.71
N GLY A 89 -0.58 -3.97 -0.03
CA GLY A 89 -0.09 -3.87 1.35
C GLY A 89 1.33 -3.29 1.38
N HIS A 90 1.89 -3.16 2.57
CA HIS A 90 3.24 -2.63 2.79
C HIS A 90 3.98 -3.61 3.70
N LYS A 91 5.28 -3.79 3.44
CA LYS A 91 6.18 -4.53 4.32
C LYS A 91 7.15 -3.51 4.94
N PRO A 92 7.05 -3.22 6.24
CA PRO A 92 8.01 -2.33 6.89
C PRO A 92 9.40 -2.97 6.90
N ASN A 93 10.46 -2.14 6.83
CA ASN A 93 11.85 -2.61 6.81
C ASN A 93 12.35 -2.93 8.23
N THR A 94 11.73 -3.92 8.87
CA THR A 94 11.91 -4.26 10.29
C THR A 94 12.51 -5.65 10.53
N ASP A 95 12.87 -6.37 9.46
CA ASP A 95 13.32 -7.77 9.53
C ASP A 95 14.48 -7.97 10.54
N LEU A 96 15.35 -6.99 10.70
CA LEU A 96 16.50 -7.04 11.62
C LEU A 96 16.14 -7.04 13.12
N PHE A 97 14.91 -6.64 13.45
CA PHE A 97 14.38 -6.48 14.81
C PHE A 97 13.46 -7.62 15.25
N PHE A 98 13.21 -8.63 14.40
CA PHE A 98 12.35 -9.75 14.76
C PHE A 98 12.82 -10.45 16.04
N GLY A 99 11.90 -10.65 16.98
CA GLY A 99 12.18 -11.24 18.29
C GLY A 99 12.99 -10.35 19.24
N LYS A 100 13.29 -9.11 18.84
CA LYS A 100 14.03 -8.12 19.66
C LYS A 100 13.13 -6.96 20.08
N LEU A 101 12.35 -6.43 19.15
CA LEU A 101 11.38 -5.36 19.43
C LEU A 101 9.96 -5.89 19.27
N ASP A 102 9.04 -5.30 20.03
CA ASP A 102 7.62 -5.62 19.89
C ASP A 102 7.12 -5.15 18.52
N MET A 103 6.41 -6.04 17.85
CA MET A 103 5.88 -5.83 16.50
C MET A 103 4.44 -6.28 16.42
N ASP A 104 3.67 -5.63 15.55
CA ASP A 104 2.36 -6.16 15.19
C ASP A 104 2.46 -7.35 14.21
N GLU A 105 1.33 -8.00 13.95
CA GLU A 105 1.23 -9.16 13.04
C GLU A 105 1.70 -8.88 11.60
N THR A 106 1.80 -7.60 11.23
CA THR A 106 2.24 -7.13 9.91
C THR A 106 3.70 -6.65 9.90
N GLY A 107 4.39 -6.73 11.03
CA GLY A 107 5.81 -6.40 11.19
C GLY A 107 6.09 -4.93 11.51
N TYR A 108 5.08 -4.10 11.77
CA TYR A 108 5.32 -2.71 12.18
C TYR A 108 5.80 -2.67 13.63
N LEU A 109 6.78 -1.82 13.94
CA LEU A 109 7.28 -1.63 15.31
C LEU A 109 6.19 -1.01 16.18
N ILE A 110 5.99 -1.57 17.38
CA ILE A 110 5.06 -1.03 18.36
C ILE A 110 5.78 0.02 19.20
N THR A 111 5.28 1.26 19.12
CA THR A 111 5.69 2.37 19.97
C THR A 111 4.67 2.62 21.09
N LYS A 112 5.10 3.29 22.15
CA LYS A 112 4.22 3.71 23.25
C LYS A 112 3.22 4.78 22.77
N PRO A 113 2.02 4.87 23.37
CA PRO A 113 1.06 5.92 23.06
C PRO A 113 1.69 7.31 23.17
N ASP A 114 1.42 8.17 22.19
CA ASP A 114 1.91 9.55 22.10
C ASP A 114 3.44 9.69 22.25
N SER A 115 4.20 8.68 21.82
CA SER A 115 5.66 8.60 21.96
C SER A 115 6.28 7.81 20.82
N THR A 116 7.61 7.86 20.69
CA THR A 116 8.38 7.04 19.73
C THR A 116 9.15 5.91 20.42
N ALA A 117 9.10 5.85 21.75
CA ALA A 117 9.76 4.81 22.53
C ALA A 117 9.19 3.43 22.24
N THR A 118 10.07 2.44 22.08
CA THR A 118 9.72 1.03 21.91
C THR A 118 9.58 0.31 23.27
N ASN A 119 9.47 -1.01 23.25
CA ASN A 119 9.53 -1.86 24.44
C ASN A 119 10.92 -1.88 25.11
N ILE A 120 11.99 -1.55 24.38
CA ILE A 120 13.36 -1.48 24.91
C ILE A 120 13.75 -0.02 25.20
N PRO A 121 14.14 0.32 26.45
CA PRO A 121 14.63 1.65 26.78
C PRO A 121 15.84 2.06 25.92
N GLY A 122 15.84 3.29 25.43
CA GLY A 122 16.90 3.83 24.55
C GLY A 122 16.75 3.45 23.07
N ILE A 123 15.71 2.69 22.70
CA ILE A 123 15.38 2.40 21.30
C ILE A 123 14.06 3.10 20.94
N PHE A 124 14.11 3.90 19.89
CA PHE A 124 13.01 4.71 19.38
C PHE A 124 12.73 4.36 17.91
N ALA A 125 11.47 4.47 17.49
CA ALA A 125 11.04 4.22 16.12
C ALA A 125 10.21 5.41 15.59
N ALA A 126 10.48 5.81 14.35
CA ALA A 126 9.84 6.96 13.72
C ALA A 126 9.53 6.69 12.24
N GLY A 127 8.54 7.41 11.71
CA GLY A 127 8.06 7.25 10.35
C GLY A 127 7.29 5.95 10.10
N ASP A 128 7.21 5.58 8.83
CA ASP A 128 6.39 4.47 8.34
C ASP A 128 6.73 3.11 8.97
N VAL A 129 7.90 2.95 9.60
CA VAL A 129 8.30 1.70 10.27
C VAL A 129 7.39 1.36 11.47
N GLN A 130 6.74 2.38 12.05
CA GLN A 130 5.81 2.26 13.17
C GLN A 130 4.41 2.84 12.86
N ASP A 131 4.24 3.51 11.72
CA ASP A 131 2.96 4.07 11.28
C ASP A 131 2.41 3.33 10.06
N LYS A 132 1.42 2.47 10.29
CA LYS A 132 0.66 1.78 9.22
C LYS A 132 -0.55 2.55 8.71
N HIS A 133 -0.90 3.68 9.33
CA HIS A 133 -2.15 4.40 9.06
C HIS A 133 -1.92 5.56 8.11
N TYR A 134 -1.05 6.52 8.46
CA TYR A 134 -0.91 7.76 7.70
C TYR A 134 0.11 7.64 6.57
N ARG A 135 1.32 7.16 6.87
CA ARG A 135 2.40 6.92 5.87
C ARG A 135 2.61 8.10 4.92
N GLN A 136 2.77 9.28 5.51
CA GLN A 136 3.04 10.51 4.76
C GLN A 136 4.41 11.05 5.15
N ALA A 137 5.09 11.70 4.20
CA ALA A 137 6.39 12.34 4.47
C ALA A 137 6.32 13.30 5.66
N ILE A 138 5.21 14.05 5.79
CA ILE A 138 5.04 15.01 6.88
C ILE A 138 4.82 14.36 8.24
N THR A 139 4.06 13.25 8.33
CA THR A 139 3.89 12.52 9.59
C THR A 139 5.18 11.79 9.98
N ALA A 140 5.93 11.29 8.99
CA ALA A 140 7.24 10.72 9.21
C ALA A 140 8.27 11.75 9.71
N ALA A 141 8.27 12.96 9.14
CA ALA A 141 9.12 14.04 9.62
C ALA A 141 8.78 14.45 11.06
N GLY A 142 7.49 14.57 11.40
CA GLY A 142 7.04 14.88 12.75
C GLY A 142 7.47 13.83 13.78
N THR A 143 7.23 12.55 13.49
CA THR A 143 7.68 11.45 14.37
C THR A 143 9.21 11.34 14.44
N GLY A 144 9.93 11.69 13.38
CA GLY A 144 11.39 11.79 13.40
C GLY A 144 11.88 12.85 14.40
N ALA A 145 11.24 14.03 14.42
CA ALA A 145 11.55 15.06 15.41
C ALA A 145 11.23 14.61 16.84
N MET A 146 10.10 13.92 17.04
CA MET A 146 9.75 13.33 18.35
C MET A 146 10.83 12.35 18.82
N ALA A 147 11.27 11.43 17.96
CA ALA A 147 12.30 10.45 18.30
C ALA A 147 13.65 11.09 18.63
N ALA A 148 14.03 12.15 17.92
CA ALA A 148 15.25 12.88 18.22
C ALA A 148 15.20 13.53 19.62
N ILE A 149 14.08 14.16 19.97
CA ILE A 149 13.89 14.81 21.29
C ILE A 149 13.82 13.77 22.41
N GLU A 150 13.15 12.65 22.19
CA GLU A 150 13.08 11.57 23.20
C GLU A 150 14.44 10.88 23.39
N ALA A 151 15.21 10.70 22.31
CA ALA A 151 16.57 10.18 22.37
C ALA A 151 17.51 11.15 23.11
N GLU A 152 17.43 12.45 22.83
CA GLU A 152 18.18 13.49 23.55
C GLU A 152 17.89 13.41 25.05
N ARG A 153 16.61 13.44 25.44
CA ARG A 153 16.19 13.36 26.86
C ARG A 153 16.61 12.06 27.55
N PHE A 154 16.72 10.97 26.80
CA PHE A 154 17.21 9.70 27.33
C PHE A 154 18.72 9.72 27.60
N LEU A 155 19.49 10.43 26.78
CA LEU A 155 20.94 10.54 26.89
C LEU A 155 21.39 11.53 27.98
N GLY A 156 20.65 12.62 28.20
CA GLY A 156 20.91 13.61 29.24
C GLY A 156 21.22 15.00 28.69
#